data_AF-A0A945PBY8-F1
#
_entry.id   AF-A0A945PBY8-F1
#
_cell.length_a   1.000
_cell.length_b   1.000
_cell.length_c   1.000
_cell.angle_alpha   90.00
_cell.angle_beta   90.00
_cell.angle_gamma   90.00
#
_symmetry.space_group_name_H-M   'P 1'
#
loop_
_entity.id
_entity.type
_entity.pdbx_description
1 polymer ?
#
loop_
_entity_poly.entity_id
_entity_poly.type
_entity_poly.pdbx_seq_one_letter_code
_entity_poly.pdbx_strand_id
1 'polypeptide(L)'
;MAWYSRLFSAVGVDLASTVAKVIDDVVTSDEEIALTKNQKLKIQTAYELKVQQLLNDLDRQQAEHEQNLEAELTQRLKLDMKSDSVLSKNIRPMSLIFMTVVVTILAFYSVFDSDLNKSQLAALETWEPFFTTIMLTIYGFYFGSRGVEKIQKIRSAGQADVEKARSNATGLSQEPRG
;
A
#
# COMPACT_ATOMS: atom_id res chain seq x y z
N MET A 1 38.57 -63.39 -18.33
CA MET A 1 37.69 -62.25 -17.99
C MET A 1 37.77 -61.96 -16.50
N ALA A 2 38.72 -61.15 -16.05
CA ALA A 2 38.87 -60.76 -14.62
C ALA A 2 39.39 -59.32 -14.49
N TRP A 3 38.90 -58.43 -15.38
CA TRP A 3 39.36 -57.05 -15.42
C TRP A 3 38.61 -56.15 -14.43
N TYR A 4 37.35 -56.47 -14.15
CA TYR A 4 36.53 -55.74 -13.17
C TYR A 4 37.02 -55.91 -11.73
N SER A 5 37.48 -57.09 -11.31
CA SER A 5 37.95 -57.32 -9.94
C SER A 5 39.21 -56.51 -9.59
N ARG A 6 40.09 -56.23 -10.56
CA ARG A 6 41.25 -55.32 -10.38
C ARG A 6 40.83 -53.87 -10.25
N LEU A 7 39.77 -53.48 -10.96
CA LEU A 7 39.21 -52.12 -10.95
C LEU A 7 38.54 -51.83 -9.60
N PHE A 8 37.85 -52.80 -9.02
CA PHE A 8 37.24 -52.65 -7.69
C PHE A 8 38.21 -52.93 -6.53
N SER A 9 39.21 -53.79 -6.67
CA SER A 9 40.21 -54.02 -5.61
C SER A 9 41.17 -52.84 -5.44
N ALA A 10 41.61 -52.21 -6.54
CA ALA A 10 42.48 -51.04 -6.47
C ALA A 10 41.74 -49.82 -5.88
N VAL A 11 40.50 -49.60 -6.32
CA VAL A 11 39.67 -48.50 -5.80
C VAL A 11 39.21 -48.76 -4.35
N GLY A 12 38.89 -50.00 -4.00
CA GLY A 12 38.39 -50.35 -2.66
C GLY A 12 39.44 -50.31 -1.56
N VAL A 13 40.69 -50.67 -1.84
CA VAL A 13 41.79 -50.65 -0.85
C VAL A 13 42.26 -49.23 -0.56
N ASP A 14 42.31 -48.35 -1.57
CA ASP A 14 42.65 -46.94 -1.39
C ASP A 14 41.55 -46.16 -0.67
N LEU A 15 40.26 -46.42 -0.97
CA LEU A 15 39.16 -45.80 -0.24
C LEU A 15 39.12 -46.26 1.22
N ALA A 16 39.26 -47.56 1.48
CA ALA A 16 39.19 -48.10 2.83
C ALA A 16 40.35 -47.60 3.71
N SER A 17 41.57 -47.54 3.16
CA SER A 17 42.74 -47.02 3.89
C SER A 17 42.70 -45.50 4.06
N THR A 18 42.14 -44.75 3.11
CA THR A 18 41.93 -43.29 3.22
C THR A 18 40.85 -42.98 4.25
N VAL A 19 39.73 -43.71 4.25
CA VAL A 19 38.67 -43.57 5.25
C VAL A 19 39.17 -44.02 6.63
N ALA A 20 39.95 -45.11 6.72
CA ALA A 20 40.59 -45.53 7.97
C ALA A 20 41.58 -44.49 8.51
N LYS A 21 42.39 -43.87 7.63
CA LYS A 21 43.30 -42.77 8.01
C LYS A 21 42.55 -41.54 8.49
N VAL A 22 41.46 -41.13 7.83
CA VAL A 22 40.66 -39.97 8.25
C VAL A 22 39.94 -40.24 9.57
N ILE A 23 39.50 -41.48 9.81
CA ILE A 23 38.92 -41.88 11.11
C ILE A 23 39.98 -41.82 12.22
N ASP A 24 41.23 -42.24 11.92
CA ASP A 24 42.37 -42.20 12.86
C ASP A 24 42.85 -40.77 13.15
N ASP A 25 42.84 -39.89 12.13
CA ASP A 25 43.23 -38.48 12.22
C ASP A 25 42.20 -37.63 13.00
N VAL A 26 40.92 -38.01 12.96
CA VAL A 26 39.83 -37.37 13.74
C VAL A 26 39.68 -37.98 15.15
N VAL A 27 40.33 -39.12 15.41
CA VAL A 27 40.46 -39.77 16.73
C VAL A 27 41.81 -39.42 17.39
N THR A 28 42.51 -38.38 16.94
CA THR A 28 43.76 -37.96 17.58
C THR A 28 43.55 -36.73 18.49
N SER A 29 43.75 -36.96 19.80
CA SER A 29 44.00 -35.99 20.88
C SER A 29 42.84 -35.10 21.37
N ASP A 30 42.34 -35.42 22.56
CA ASP A 30 41.25 -34.72 23.27
C ASP A 30 41.53 -33.22 23.58
N GLU A 31 42.77 -32.73 23.41
CA GLU A 31 43.18 -31.33 23.66
C GLU A 31 43.03 -30.40 22.45
N GLU A 32 43.23 -30.88 21.21
CA GLU A 32 43.07 -30.05 20.00
C GLU A 32 41.60 -29.80 19.65
N ILE A 33 40.70 -30.69 20.10
CA ILE A 33 39.25 -30.57 19.94
C ILE A 33 38.70 -29.32 20.66
N ALA A 34 39.33 -28.89 21.76
CA ALA A 34 38.88 -27.73 22.55
C ALA A 34 39.25 -26.38 21.89
N LEU A 35 40.44 -26.28 21.30
CA LEU A 35 40.86 -25.10 20.53
C LEU A 35 40.08 -25.02 19.21
N THR A 36 39.86 -26.17 18.59
CA THR A 36 39.04 -26.34 17.39
C THR A 36 37.57 -25.99 17.66
N LYS A 37 37.02 -26.29 18.84
CA LYS A 37 35.67 -25.85 19.25
C LYS A 37 35.55 -24.32 19.29
N ASN A 38 36.55 -23.63 19.86
CA ASN A 38 36.57 -22.16 19.88
C ASN A 38 36.64 -21.56 18.47
N GLN A 39 37.45 -22.13 17.58
CA GLN A 39 37.55 -21.69 16.19
C GLN A 39 36.26 -22.00 15.40
N LYS A 40 35.68 -23.19 15.57
CA LYS A 40 34.39 -23.57 14.98
C LYS A 40 33.26 -22.63 15.43
N LEU A 41 33.24 -22.25 16.71
CA LEU A 41 32.26 -21.31 17.25
C LEU A 41 32.40 -19.89 16.64
N LYS A 42 33.63 -19.42 16.41
CA LYS A 42 33.89 -18.14 15.71
C LYS A 42 33.44 -18.17 14.24
N ILE A 43 33.66 -19.30 13.57
CA ILE A 43 33.22 -19.50 12.18
C ILE A 43 31.69 -19.57 12.10
N GLN A 44 31.04 -20.25 13.06
CA GLN A 44 29.59 -20.37 13.13
C GLN A 44 28.92 -19.02 13.40
N THR A 45 29.41 -18.26 14.38
CA THR A 45 28.90 -16.92 14.68
C THR A 45 29.11 -15.94 13.52
N ALA A 46 30.24 -16.00 12.82
CA ALA A 46 30.47 -15.21 11.61
C ALA A 46 29.52 -15.61 10.45
N TYR A 47 29.19 -16.90 10.33
CA TYR A 47 28.21 -17.38 9.36
C TYR A 47 26.79 -16.90 9.68
N GLU A 48 26.37 -16.98 10.95
CA GLU A 48 25.07 -16.48 11.40
C GLU A 48 24.89 -14.98 11.16
N LEU A 49 25.92 -14.18 11.47
CA LEU A 49 25.93 -12.74 11.17
C LEU A 49 25.78 -12.47 9.67
N LYS A 50 26.48 -13.24 8.84
CA LYS A 50 26.41 -13.08 7.38
C LYS A 50 25.04 -13.47 6.82
N VAL A 51 24.42 -14.53 7.35
CA VAL A 51 23.05 -14.91 7.01
C VAL A 51 22.08 -13.80 7.42
N GLN A 52 22.24 -13.23 8.62
CA GLN A 52 21.37 -12.14 9.10
C GLN A 52 21.52 -10.86 8.26
N GLN A 53 22.72 -10.52 7.81
CA GLN A 53 22.94 -9.41 6.86
C GLN A 53 22.24 -9.67 5.53
N LEU A 54 22.39 -10.88 4.98
CA LEU A 54 21.76 -11.25 3.71
C LEU A 54 20.24 -11.18 3.78
N LEU A 55 19.64 -11.61 4.90
CA LEU A 55 18.19 -11.51 5.13
C LEU A 55 17.73 -10.05 5.16
N ASN A 56 18.44 -9.17 5.87
CA ASN A 56 18.11 -7.74 5.91
C ASN A 56 18.24 -7.07 4.53
N ASP A 57 19.24 -7.46 3.73
CA ASP A 57 19.42 -6.92 2.38
C ASP A 57 18.30 -7.38 1.43
N LEU A 58 17.83 -8.63 1.57
CA LEU A 58 16.69 -9.15 0.83
C LEU A 58 15.39 -8.42 1.20
N ASP A 59 15.13 -8.22 2.49
CA ASP A 59 13.95 -7.47 2.96
C ASP A 59 13.96 -6.03 2.43
N ARG A 60 15.13 -5.39 2.40
CA ARG A 60 15.31 -4.05 1.81
C ARG A 60 15.02 -4.05 0.31
N GLN A 61 15.57 -5.00 -0.43
CA GLN A 61 15.32 -5.09 -1.87
C GLN A 61 13.85 -5.35 -2.19
N GLN A 62 13.17 -6.18 -1.41
CA GLN A 62 11.74 -6.42 -1.54
C GLN A 62 10.93 -5.16 -1.27
N ALA A 63 11.22 -4.47 -0.16
CA ALA A 63 10.55 -3.22 0.18
C ALA A 63 10.76 -2.13 -0.89
N GLU A 64 11.97 -2.00 -1.43
CA GLU A 64 12.24 -1.07 -2.53
C GLU A 64 11.51 -1.45 -3.82
N HIS A 65 11.44 -2.74 -4.16
CA HIS A 65 10.68 -3.22 -5.32
C HIS A 65 9.19 -2.96 -5.19
N GLU A 66 8.61 -3.24 -4.02
CA GLU A 66 7.20 -2.96 -3.74
C GLU A 66 6.91 -1.47 -3.84
N GLN A 67 7.75 -0.62 -3.23
CA GLN A 67 7.62 0.83 -3.32
C GLN A 67 7.70 1.36 -4.76
N ASN A 68 8.62 0.82 -5.57
CA ASN A 68 8.76 1.23 -6.96
C ASN A 68 7.55 0.79 -7.80
N LEU A 69 7.06 -0.43 -7.61
CA LEU A 69 5.85 -0.92 -8.28
C LEU A 69 4.62 -0.08 -7.91
N GLU A 70 4.44 0.24 -6.63
CA GLU A 70 3.36 1.12 -6.17
C GLU A 70 3.49 2.53 -6.75
N ALA A 71 4.71 3.06 -6.84
CA ALA A 71 4.97 4.37 -7.42
C ALA A 71 4.63 4.40 -8.92
N GLU A 72 5.00 3.36 -9.68
CA GLU A 72 4.67 3.24 -11.10
C GLU A 72 3.17 3.06 -11.35
N LEU A 73 2.50 2.20 -10.57
CA LEU A 73 1.05 2.04 -10.61
C LEU A 73 0.35 3.37 -10.30
N THR A 74 0.80 4.07 -9.27
CA THR A 74 0.28 5.38 -8.88
C THR A 74 0.54 6.43 -9.96
N GLN A 75 1.71 6.43 -10.60
CA GLN A 75 2.01 7.33 -11.71
C GLN A 75 1.11 7.05 -12.91
N ARG A 76 0.88 5.78 -13.26
CA ARG A 76 0.01 5.40 -14.38
C ARG A 76 -1.45 5.78 -14.11
N LEU A 77 -1.95 5.52 -12.90
CA LEU A 77 -3.28 5.95 -12.47
C LEU A 77 -3.40 7.48 -12.41
N LYS A 78 -2.36 8.17 -11.93
CA LYS A 78 -2.30 9.63 -11.96
C LYS A 78 -2.30 10.18 -13.37
N LEU A 79 -1.62 9.53 -14.33
CA LEU A 79 -1.63 9.95 -15.74
C LEU A 79 -3.00 9.75 -16.37
N ASP A 80 -3.70 8.67 -16.03
CA ASP A 80 -5.10 8.44 -16.42
C ASP A 80 -6.02 9.54 -15.86
N MET A 81 -5.83 9.91 -14.59
CA MET A 81 -6.52 11.05 -13.97
C MET A 81 -6.01 12.42 -14.46
N LYS A 82 -4.83 12.53 -15.08
CA LYS A 82 -4.29 13.81 -15.56
C LYS A 82 -4.91 14.25 -16.88
N SER A 83 -5.59 13.33 -17.58
CA SER A 83 -6.47 13.64 -18.70
C SER A 83 -7.81 14.27 -18.25
N ASP A 84 -7.98 14.55 -16.96
CA ASP A 84 -9.08 15.36 -16.44
C ASP A 84 -8.98 16.78 -16.97
N SER A 85 -9.55 16.98 -18.16
CA SER A 85 -9.82 18.29 -18.74
C SER A 85 -10.50 19.20 -17.70
N VAL A 86 -10.32 20.51 -17.83
CA VAL A 86 -10.99 21.52 -16.99
C VAL A 86 -12.51 21.26 -16.88
N LEU A 87 -13.08 20.58 -17.87
CA LEU A 87 -14.46 20.12 -17.91
C LEU A 87 -14.81 19.09 -16.81
N SER A 88 -13.99 18.08 -16.54
CA SER A 88 -14.29 17.08 -15.49
C SER A 88 -14.10 17.65 -14.09
N LYS A 89 -13.16 18.58 -13.92
CA LYS A 89 -12.93 19.27 -12.64
C LYS A 89 -14.10 20.19 -12.25
N ASN A 90 -14.78 20.74 -13.25
CA ASN A 90 -15.89 21.65 -13.07
C ASN A 90 -17.26 20.98 -13.27
N ILE A 91 -17.33 19.70 -13.64
CA ILE A 91 -18.62 19.03 -13.89
C ILE A 91 -19.50 19.00 -12.64
N ARG A 92 -18.89 18.91 -11.45
CA ARG A 92 -19.60 18.88 -10.16
C ARG A 92 -20.39 20.16 -9.88
N PRO A 93 -19.79 21.37 -9.96
CA PRO A 93 -20.57 22.61 -9.84
C PRO A 93 -21.41 22.92 -11.10
N MET A 94 -20.96 22.51 -12.29
CA MET A 94 -21.71 22.80 -13.54
C MET A 94 -23.02 22.03 -13.64
N SER A 95 -23.09 20.79 -13.14
CA SER A 95 -24.35 20.02 -13.12
C SER A 95 -25.40 20.68 -12.24
N LEU A 96 -24.99 21.29 -11.12
CA LEU A 96 -25.86 22.07 -10.24
C LEU A 96 -26.45 23.26 -11.00
N ILE A 97 -25.59 24.07 -11.65
CA ILE A 97 -26.00 25.25 -12.41
C ILE A 97 -26.91 24.86 -13.57
N PHE A 98 -26.56 23.81 -14.31
CA PHE A 98 -27.36 23.30 -15.42
C PHE A 98 -28.77 22.91 -14.96
N MET A 99 -28.89 22.16 -13.86
CA MET A 99 -30.20 21.78 -13.32
C MET A 99 -31.01 22.98 -12.84
N THR A 100 -30.38 23.93 -12.15
CA THR A 100 -31.05 25.15 -11.71
C THR A 100 -31.58 25.95 -12.90
N VAL A 101 -30.80 26.10 -13.97
CA VAL A 101 -31.22 26.84 -15.18
C VAL A 101 -32.38 26.14 -15.88
N VAL A 102 -32.31 24.82 -16.07
CA VAL A 102 -33.39 24.04 -16.72
C VAL A 102 -34.70 24.16 -15.93
N VAL A 103 -34.66 23.95 -14.61
CA VAL A 103 -35.85 24.07 -13.75
C VAL A 103 -36.36 25.51 -13.71
N THR A 104 -35.47 26.52 -13.70
CA THR A 104 -35.87 27.93 -13.73
C THR A 104 -36.58 28.29 -15.05
N ILE A 105 -36.09 27.80 -16.19
CA ILE A 105 -36.72 28.02 -17.48
C ILE A 105 -38.09 27.31 -17.53
N LEU A 106 -38.18 26.05 -17.08
CA LEU A 106 -39.44 25.32 -17.01
C LEU A 106 -40.46 26.01 -16.09
N ALA A 107 -40.01 26.50 -14.93
CA ALA A 107 -40.84 27.27 -14.01
C ALA A 107 -41.30 28.60 -14.64
N PHE A 108 -40.42 29.26 -15.40
CA PHE A 108 -40.77 30.49 -16.09
C PHE A 108 -41.85 30.25 -17.16
N TYR A 109 -41.71 29.20 -17.97
CA TYR A 109 -42.75 28.80 -18.94
C TYR A 109 -44.06 28.38 -18.24
N SER A 110 -43.99 27.70 -17.10
CA SER A 110 -45.19 27.30 -16.34
C SER A 110 -45.96 28.49 -15.74
N VAL A 111 -45.23 29.49 -15.22
CA VAL A 111 -45.82 30.63 -14.49
C VAL A 111 -46.22 31.78 -15.40
N PHE A 112 -45.42 32.05 -16.44
CA PHE A 112 -45.58 33.25 -17.28
C PHE A 112 -46.11 32.98 -18.69
N ASP A 113 -46.05 31.73 -19.19
CA ASP A 113 -46.47 31.43 -20.55
C ASP A 113 -47.89 30.83 -20.57
N SER A 114 -48.85 31.64 -21.01
CA SER A 114 -50.27 31.29 -21.14
C SER A 114 -50.60 30.50 -22.41
N ASP A 115 -49.63 30.27 -23.30
CA ASP A 115 -49.81 29.55 -24.57
C ASP A 115 -49.56 28.03 -24.48
N LEU A 116 -49.26 27.50 -23.29
CA LEU A 116 -49.15 26.06 -23.08
C LEU A 116 -50.52 25.39 -23.26
N ASN A 117 -50.62 24.50 -24.26
CA ASN A 117 -51.83 23.70 -24.47
C ASN A 117 -52.13 22.84 -23.23
N LYS A 118 -53.42 22.54 -22.97
CA LYS A 118 -53.85 21.70 -21.83
C LYS A 118 -53.07 20.37 -21.71
N SER A 119 -52.68 19.78 -22.83
CA SER A 119 -51.87 18.56 -22.86
C SER A 119 -50.43 18.77 -22.38
N GLN A 120 -49.84 19.94 -22.64
CA GLN A 120 -48.49 20.28 -22.20
C GLN A 120 -48.47 20.61 -20.70
N LEU A 121 -49.50 21.28 -20.19
CA LEU A 121 -49.67 21.52 -18.75
C LEU A 121 -49.83 20.20 -17.97
N ALA A 122 -50.66 19.28 -18.46
CA ALA A 122 -50.84 17.96 -17.83
C ALA A 122 -49.55 17.12 -17.84
N ALA A 123 -48.74 17.25 -18.90
CA ALA A 123 -47.41 16.65 -18.91
C ALA A 123 -46.53 17.30 -17.83
N LEU A 124 -46.47 18.63 -17.76
CA LEU A 124 -45.62 19.35 -16.82
C LEU A 124 -45.91 18.99 -15.36
N GLU A 125 -47.19 18.88 -14.99
CA GLU A 125 -47.65 18.44 -13.67
C GLU A 125 -47.19 17.01 -13.33
N THR A 126 -47.09 16.14 -14.34
CA THR A 126 -46.58 14.76 -14.17
C THR A 126 -45.05 14.74 -13.96
N TRP A 127 -44.31 15.61 -14.65
CA TRP A 127 -42.84 15.63 -14.61
C TRP A 127 -42.26 16.53 -13.50
N GLU A 128 -43.02 17.48 -12.96
CA GLU A 128 -42.62 18.36 -11.86
C GLU A 128 -42.04 17.63 -10.63
N PRO A 129 -42.69 16.59 -10.07
CA PRO A 129 -42.14 15.88 -8.91
C PRO A 129 -40.83 15.13 -9.23
N PHE A 130 -40.67 14.68 -10.48
CA PHE A 130 -39.45 14.04 -10.95
C PHE A 130 -38.27 15.02 -10.95
N PHE A 131 -38.45 16.21 -11.53
CA PHE A 131 -37.42 17.25 -11.52
C PHE A 131 -37.08 17.72 -10.10
N THR A 132 -38.08 17.87 -9.24
CA THR A 132 -37.89 18.24 -7.83
C THR A 132 -37.04 17.19 -7.08
N THR A 133 -37.32 15.90 -7.28
CA THR A 133 -36.60 14.80 -6.63
C THR A 133 -35.13 14.73 -7.08
N ILE A 134 -34.88 14.87 -8.38
CA ILE A 134 -33.51 14.89 -8.92
C ILE A 134 -32.76 16.13 -8.42
N MET A 135 -33.40 17.30 -8.45
CA MET A 135 -32.78 18.54 -7.96
C MET A 135 -32.41 18.41 -6.48
N LEU A 136 -33.32 17.91 -5.63
CA LEU A 136 -33.05 17.69 -4.22
C LEU A 136 -31.89 16.71 -4.00
N THR A 137 -31.81 15.64 -4.78
CA THR A 137 -30.74 14.65 -4.67
C THR A 137 -29.39 15.25 -5.06
N ILE A 138 -29.33 16.04 -6.15
CA ILE A 138 -28.09 16.69 -6.60
C ILE A 138 -27.64 17.75 -5.58
N TYR A 139 -28.56 18.57 -5.08
CA TYR A 139 -28.26 19.56 -4.04
C TYR A 139 -27.82 18.88 -2.73
N GLY A 140 -28.55 17.86 -2.28
CA GLY A 140 -28.24 17.09 -1.09
C GLY A 140 -26.87 16.41 -1.19
N PHE A 141 -26.52 15.86 -2.34
CA PHE A 141 -25.20 15.28 -2.57
C PHE A 141 -24.10 16.34 -2.63
N TYR A 142 -24.32 17.46 -3.33
CA TYR A 142 -23.32 18.53 -3.44
C TYR A 142 -23.01 19.18 -2.10
N PHE A 143 -24.04 19.60 -1.35
CA PHE A 143 -23.85 20.20 -0.03
C PHE A 143 -23.51 19.18 1.06
N GLY A 144 -24.08 17.97 0.98
CA GLY A 144 -23.80 16.88 1.91
C GLY A 144 -22.37 16.38 1.82
N SER A 145 -21.86 16.11 0.60
CA SER A 145 -20.46 15.69 0.40
C SER A 145 -19.48 16.76 0.89
N ARG A 146 -19.70 18.03 0.54
CA ARG A 146 -18.88 19.15 1.03
C ARG A 146 -18.94 19.31 2.54
N GLY A 147 -20.09 19.08 3.15
CA GLY A 147 -20.27 19.09 4.61
C GLY A 147 -19.46 18.00 5.30
N VAL A 148 -19.55 16.77 4.79
CA VAL A 148 -18.80 15.61 5.31
C VAL A 148 -17.29 15.79 5.17
N GLU A 149 -16.81 16.27 4.02
CA GLU A 149 -15.38 16.59 3.81
C GLU A 149 -14.85 17.60 4.85
N LYS A 150 -15.65 18.63 5.18
CA LYS A 150 -15.27 19.63 6.17
C LYS A 150 -15.22 19.05 7.58
N ILE A 151 -16.21 18.24 7.95
CA ILE A 151 -16.29 17.58 9.27
C ILE A 151 -15.10 16.62 9.45
N GLN A 152 -14.75 15.84 8.43
CA GLN A 152 -13.60 14.94 8.47
C GLN A 152 -12.30 15.71 8.67
N LYS A 153 -12.08 16.82 7.94
CA LYS A 153 -10.89 17.66 8.11
C LYS A 153 -10.76 18.22 9.53
N ILE A 154 -11.86 18.68 10.12
CA ILE A 154 -11.87 19.20 11.50
C ILE A 154 -11.52 18.09 12.49
N ARG A 155 -12.08 16.88 12.30
CA ARG A 155 -11.79 15.73 13.16
C ARG A 155 -10.31 15.32 13.09
N SER A 156 -9.75 15.23 11.90
CA SER A 156 -8.34 14.89 11.70
C SER A 156 -7.40 15.97 12.24
N ALA A 157 -7.74 17.26 12.07
CA ALA A 157 -6.98 18.36 12.64
C ALA A 157 -6.98 18.33 14.17
N GLY A 158 -8.14 18.09 14.80
CA GLY A 158 -8.25 17.99 16.25
C GLY A 158 -7.45 16.82 16.84
N GLN A 159 -7.35 15.70 16.13
CA GLN A 159 -6.51 14.57 16.57
C GLN A 159 -5.02 14.89 16.50
N ALA A 160 -4.58 15.58 15.44
CA ALA A 160 -3.19 16.00 15.29
C ALA A 160 -2.77 17.02 16.37
N ASP A 161 -3.66 17.93 16.74
CA ASP A 161 -3.41 18.91 17.79
C ASP A 161 -3.28 18.25 19.18
N VAL A 162 -4.12 17.25 19.47
CA VAL A 162 -4.05 16.45 20.71
C VAL A 162 -2.75 15.64 20.78
N GLU A 163 -2.34 15.02 19.69
CA GLU A 163 -1.11 14.26 19.61
C GLU A 163 0.13 15.16 19.78
N LYS A 164 0.12 16.34 19.15
CA LYS A 164 1.17 17.35 19.31
C LYS A 164 1.26 17.86 20.75
N ALA A 165 0.12 18.13 21.39
CA ALA A 165 0.08 18.51 22.81
C ALA A 165 0.64 17.41 23.73
N ARG A 166 0.31 16.14 23.47
CA ARG A 166 0.81 14.99 24.23
C ARG A 166 2.32 14.80 24.04
N SER A 167 2.84 14.94 22.83
CA SER A 167 4.27 14.84 22.54
C SER A 167 5.08 15.94 23.25
N ASN A 168 4.58 17.19 23.23
CA ASN A 168 5.21 18.31 23.93
C ASN A 168 5.22 18.13 25.46
N ALA A 169 4.13 17.61 26.03
CA ALA A 169 4.07 17.30 27.46
C ALA A 169 5.04 16.18 27.88
N THR A 170 5.26 15.21 26.99
CA THR A 170 6.16 14.08 27.24
C THR A 170 7.64 14.48 27.06
N GLY A 171 7.93 15.37 26.10
CA GLY A 171 9.28 15.92 25.88
C GLY A 171 9.80 16.81 27.00
N LEU A 172 8.91 17.52 27.71
CA LEU A 172 9.25 18.32 28.90
C LEU A 172 9.59 17.47 30.15
N SER A 173 9.31 16.16 30.12
CA SER A 173 9.59 15.25 31.22
C SER A 173 10.95 14.52 31.09
N GLN A 174 11.67 14.71 29.98
CA GLN A 174 12.96 14.06 29.68
C GLN A 174 14.15 15.04 29.66
N GLU A 175 14.13 16.09 30.48
CA GLU A 175 15.37 16.84 30.75
C GLU A 175 16.23 16.03 31.74
N PRO A 176 17.49 15.67 31.39
CA PRO A 176 18.33 14.90 32.29
C PRO A 176 18.64 15.76 33.51
N ARG A 177 18.13 15.35 34.68
CA ARG A 177 18.64 15.85 35.96
C ARG A 177 20.10 15.42 36.04
N GLY A 178 20.99 16.36 35.75
CA GLY A 178 22.43 16.25 36.00
C GLY A 178 22.74 16.05 37.48
#